data_AF-X1STM2-F1
#
_entry.id   AF-X1STM2-F1
#
_cell.length_a   1.000
_cell.length_b   1.000
_cell.length_c   1.000
_cell.angle_alpha   90.00
_cell.angle_beta   90.00
_cell.angle_gamma   90.00
#
_symmetry.space_group_name_H-M   'P 1'
#
loop_
_entity.id
_entity.type
_entity.pdbx_description
1 polymer ?
#
loop_
_entity_poly.entity_id
_entity_poly.type
_entity_poly.pdbx_seq_one_letter_code
_entity_poly.pdbx_strand_id
1 'polypeptide(L)'
;FLKDDGTWAVAAGKSIATGSYVGDNTDNRQISVGFKCSLVIALYTWDFCAVIIPGKASSFNSVLTGGTDLHATDGFIVFETADIMNLTGVTYYYWAISE
;
A
#
# COMPACT_ATOMS: atom_id res chain seq x y z
N PHE A 1 14.74 2.58 -22.94
CA PHE A 1 14.75 2.34 -24.40
C PHE A 1 15.89 3.16 -25.00
N LEU A 2 16.53 2.69 -26.08
CA LEU A 2 17.45 3.57 -26.82
C LEU A 2 16.63 4.72 -27.39
N LYS A 3 17.15 5.95 -27.25
CA LYS A 3 16.71 7.06 -28.08
C LYS A 3 17.47 7.01 -29.41
N ASP A 4 16.88 7.57 -30.46
CA ASP A 4 17.48 7.63 -31.80
C ASP A 4 18.77 8.47 -31.86
N ASP A 5 19.07 9.22 -30.80
CA ASP A 5 20.31 10.01 -30.63
C ASP A 5 21.50 9.21 -30.04
N GLY A 6 21.36 7.89 -29.89
CA GLY A 6 22.40 7.02 -29.33
C GLY A 6 22.53 7.12 -27.81
N THR A 7 21.64 7.86 -27.13
CA THR A 7 21.60 7.92 -25.67
C THR A 7 20.62 6.89 -25.10
N TRP A 8 20.97 6.35 -23.93
CA TRP A 8 20.07 5.51 -23.17
C TRP A 8 19.08 6.39 -22.40
N ALA A 9 17.80 6.27 -22.72
CA ALA A 9 16.76 6.76 -21.84
C ALA A 9 16.37 5.64 -20.87
N VAL A 10 16.54 5.90 -19.58
CA VAL A 10 15.80 5.13 -18.56
C VAL A 10 14.34 5.49 -18.76
N ALA A 11 13.53 4.53 -19.19
CA ALA A 11 12.08 4.71 -19.13
C ALA A 11 11.76 4.96 -17.65
N ALA A 12 11.06 6.04 -17.32
CA ALA A 12 10.58 6.28 -15.97
C ALA A 12 9.54 5.19 -15.64
N GLY A 13 10.02 4.05 -15.15
CA GLY A 13 9.20 2.93 -14.71
C GLY A 13 8.61 3.23 -13.33
N LYS A 14 7.53 2.53 -13.00
CA LYS A 14 6.98 2.54 -11.64
C LYS A 14 7.94 1.81 -10.71
N SER A 15 8.17 2.37 -9.52
CA SER A 15 8.88 1.66 -8.46
C SER A 15 7.93 0.69 -7.77
N ILE A 16 8.44 -0.45 -7.34
CA ILE A 16 7.72 -1.40 -6.50
C ILE A 16 8.53 -1.57 -5.20
N ALA A 17 7.88 -1.38 -4.06
CA ALA A 17 8.41 -1.74 -2.76
C ALA A 17 7.62 -2.92 -2.20
N THR A 18 8.33 -3.87 -1.61
CA THR A 18 7.73 -4.93 -0.80
C THR A 18 8.24 -4.83 0.62
N GLY A 19 7.43 -5.27 1.57
CA GLY A 19 7.81 -5.24 2.97
C GLY A 19 6.76 -5.85 3.86
N SER A 20 6.92 -5.62 5.15
CA SER A 20 5.94 -6.01 6.16
C SER A 20 5.85 -4.96 7.26
N TYR A 21 4.76 -5.02 8.00
CA TYR A 21 4.60 -4.31 9.27
C TYR A 21 3.91 -5.24 10.27
N VAL A 22 4.31 -5.11 11.53
CA VAL A 22 3.58 -5.74 12.64
C VAL A 22 2.51 -4.78 13.10
N GLY A 23 1.26 -5.23 13.13
CA GLY A 23 0.15 -4.42 13.56
C GLY A 23 0.21 -4.10 15.05
N ASP A 24 -0.40 -2.97 15.42
CA ASP A 24 -0.33 -2.40 16.78
C ASP A 24 -1.66 -1.79 17.27
N ASN A 25 -2.77 -2.08 16.60
CA ASN A 25 -4.13 -1.56 16.83
C ASN A 25 -4.27 -0.03 16.74
N THR A 26 -3.27 0.69 16.22
CA THR A 26 -3.38 2.14 16.03
C THR A 26 -4.21 2.46 14.79
N ASP A 27 -5.27 3.24 14.94
CA ASP A 27 -5.98 3.80 13.78
C ASP A 27 -5.16 4.90 13.10
N ASN A 28 -5.37 5.08 11.79
CA ASN A 28 -4.71 6.10 10.99
C ASN A 28 -3.16 6.00 11.04
N ARG A 29 -2.64 4.77 11.10
CA ARG A 29 -1.19 4.53 11.16
C ARG A 29 -0.59 4.60 9.77
N GLN A 30 0.41 5.45 9.61
CA GLN A 30 1.19 5.52 8.38
C GLN A 30 2.20 4.37 8.29
N ILE A 31 2.22 3.71 7.14
CA ILE A 31 3.28 2.79 6.74
C ILE A 31 4.07 3.47 5.60
N SER A 32 5.29 3.91 5.92
CA SER A 32 6.15 4.61 4.95
C SER A 32 6.87 3.61 4.05
N VAL A 33 6.86 3.87 2.74
CA VAL A 33 7.55 3.09 1.70
C VAL A 33 8.54 3.95 0.89
N GLY A 34 8.56 5.26 1.15
CA GLY A 34 9.49 6.22 0.54
C GLY A 34 9.02 6.86 -0.77
N PHE A 35 7.79 6.60 -1.22
CA PHE A 35 7.19 7.24 -2.38
C PHE A 35 5.66 7.29 -2.27
N LYS A 36 5.03 8.23 -2.98
CA LYS A 36 3.58 8.27 -3.13
C LYS A 36 3.14 7.05 -3.95
N CYS A 37 2.20 6.29 -3.41
CA CYS A 37 1.69 5.08 -4.04
C CYS A 37 0.58 5.39 -5.06
N SER A 38 0.41 4.52 -6.05
CA SER A 38 -0.80 4.41 -6.89
C SER A 38 -1.60 3.13 -6.62
N LEU A 39 -0.96 2.12 -6.04
CA LEU A 39 -1.58 0.86 -5.62
C LEU A 39 -0.81 0.31 -4.42
N VAL A 40 -1.54 -0.19 -3.43
CA VAL A 40 -1.00 -1.04 -2.36
C VAL A 40 -1.85 -2.30 -2.25
N ILE A 41 -1.18 -3.45 -2.14
CA ILE A 41 -1.79 -4.71 -1.75
C ILE A 41 -1.15 -5.12 -0.43
N ALA A 42 -1.93 -5.19 0.64
CA ALA A 42 -1.50 -5.66 1.95
C ALA A 42 -2.22 -6.97 2.29
N LEU A 43 -1.47 -7.97 2.76
CA LEU A 43 -1.93 -9.33 2.98
C LEU A 43 -1.55 -9.81 4.39
N TYR A 44 -2.53 -10.38 5.10
CA TYR A 44 -2.29 -11.25 6.25
C TYR A 44 -3.04 -12.57 6.06
N THR A 45 -4.37 -12.55 6.11
CA THR A 45 -5.27 -13.66 5.77
C THR A 45 -6.29 -13.21 4.74
N TRP A 46 -7.22 -14.09 4.34
CA TRP A 46 -8.27 -13.77 3.37
C TRP A 46 -9.16 -12.60 3.80
N ASP A 47 -9.48 -12.50 5.09
CA ASP A 47 -10.38 -11.48 5.64
C ASP A 47 -9.65 -10.20 6.04
N PHE A 48 -8.33 -10.25 6.21
CA PHE A 48 -7.49 -9.15 6.70
C PHE A 48 -6.44 -8.79 5.65
N CYS A 49 -6.96 -8.38 4.49
CA CYS A 49 -6.19 -7.92 3.35
C CYS A 49 -6.79 -6.62 2.82
N ALA A 50 -5.98 -5.83 2.14
CA ALA A 50 -6.42 -4.61 1.49
C ALA A 50 -5.79 -4.47 0.11
N VAL A 51 -6.62 -4.14 -0.87
CA VAL A 51 -6.22 -3.53 -2.13
C VAL A 51 -6.63 -2.07 -2.05
N ILE A 52 -5.66 -1.17 -2.10
CA ILE A 52 -5.81 0.27 -1.88
C ILE A 52 -5.39 1.00 -3.15
N ILE A 53 -6.26 1.83 -3.67
CA ILE A 53 -6.03 2.74 -4.81
C ILE A 53 -6.52 4.15 -4.41
N PRO A 54 -6.26 5.20 -5.19
CA PRO A 54 -6.71 6.55 -4.83
C PRO A 54 -8.22 6.60 -4.53
N GLY A 55 -8.56 6.91 -3.27
CA GLY A 55 -9.93 7.07 -2.80
C GLY A 55 -10.75 5.78 -2.68
N LYS A 56 -10.13 4.59 -2.77
CA LYS A 56 -10.82 3.31 -2.55
C LYS A 56 -9.93 2.28 -1.86
N ALA A 57 -10.50 1.55 -0.91
CA ALA A 57 -9.90 0.38 -0.31
C ALA A 57 -10.91 -0.78 -0.28
N SER A 58 -10.44 -2.01 -0.47
CA SER A 58 -11.27 -3.21 -0.42
C SER A 58 -10.44 -4.40 0.04
N SER A 59 -11.03 -5.28 0.84
CA SER A 59 -10.53 -6.65 0.99
C SER A 59 -11.02 -7.49 -0.19
N PHE A 60 -10.64 -8.77 -0.25
CA PHE A 60 -11.13 -9.67 -1.29
C PHE A 60 -12.60 -10.06 -1.14
N ASN A 61 -13.20 -9.84 0.03
CA ASN A 61 -14.57 -10.24 0.35
C ASN A 61 -15.48 -9.10 0.80
N SER A 62 -14.95 -7.89 1.00
CA SER A 62 -15.72 -6.73 1.44
C SER A 62 -15.07 -5.42 1.02
N VAL A 63 -15.89 -4.37 0.87
CA VAL A 63 -15.37 -3.01 0.75
C VAL A 63 -14.92 -2.56 2.14
N LEU A 64 -13.70 -2.01 2.20
CA LEU A 64 -13.16 -1.43 3.43
C LEU A 64 -13.77 -0.03 3.60
N THR A 65 -14.23 0.26 4.81
CA THR A 65 -14.98 1.49 5.12
C THR A 65 -14.29 2.38 6.13
N GLY A 66 -13.24 1.86 6.78
CA GLY A 66 -12.28 2.65 7.54
C GLY A 66 -11.40 3.47 6.60
N GLY A 67 -10.63 4.38 7.20
CA GLY A 67 -9.88 5.41 6.47
C GLY A 67 -8.66 4.90 5.70
N THR A 68 -8.52 3.58 5.48
CA THR A 68 -7.39 3.00 4.74
C THR A 68 -7.27 3.68 3.39
N ASP A 69 -6.17 4.39 3.16
CA ASP A 69 -5.96 5.23 1.99
C ASP A 69 -4.47 5.32 1.63
N LEU A 70 -4.17 5.79 0.44
CA LEU A 70 -2.81 6.10 0.04
C LEU A 70 -2.36 7.38 0.73
N HIS A 71 -1.16 7.36 1.30
CA HIS A 71 -0.59 8.55 1.90
C HIS A 71 -0.21 9.55 0.79
N ALA A 72 -0.42 10.83 1.04
CA ALA A 72 -0.24 11.87 0.03
C ALA A 72 1.20 11.97 -0.52
N THR A 73 2.19 11.44 0.20
CA THR A 73 3.61 11.64 -0.14
C THR A 73 4.47 10.38 -0.18
N ASP A 74 4.26 9.40 0.70
CA ASP A 74 5.32 8.42 0.99
C ASP A 74 4.84 7.06 1.50
N GLY A 75 3.61 6.63 1.18
CA GLY A 75 3.15 5.29 1.50
C GLY A 75 1.64 5.14 1.54
N PHE A 76 1.14 4.53 2.61
CA PHE A 76 -0.28 4.26 2.83
C PHE A 76 -0.62 4.32 4.32
N ILE A 77 -1.91 4.43 4.61
CA ILE A 77 -2.46 4.50 5.96
C ILE A 77 -3.27 3.23 6.22
N VAL A 78 -3.11 2.64 7.40
CA VAL A 78 -3.87 1.48 7.87
C VAL A 78 -4.68 1.80 9.12
N PHE A 79 -5.77 1.07 9.30
CA PHE A 79 -6.71 1.22 10.40
C PHE A 79 -6.98 -0.13 11.06
N GLU A 80 -7.30 -0.10 12.35
CA GLU A 80 -7.83 -1.25 13.06
C GLU A 80 -9.35 -1.27 12.96
N THR A 81 -10.00 -0.12 13.17
CA THR A 81 -11.46 -0.03 13.17
C THR A 81 -12.00 -0.15 11.74
N ALA A 82 -13.01 -1.00 11.59
CA ALA A 82 -13.70 -1.36 10.34
C ALA A 82 -12.86 -2.13 9.30
N ASP A 83 -11.57 -1.81 9.17
CA ASP A 83 -10.72 -2.41 8.12
C ASP A 83 -9.85 -3.56 8.62
N ILE A 84 -9.53 -3.57 9.91
CA ILE A 84 -8.79 -4.65 10.58
C ILE A 84 -7.44 -4.93 9.88
N MET A 85 -6.81 -3.86 9.39
CA MET A 85 -5.53 -3.85 8.67
C MET A 85 -4.35 -3.46 9.56
N ASN A 86 -4.53 -3.50 10.89
CA ASN A 86 -3.48 -3.17 11.84
C ASN A 86 -3.61 -3.95 13.16
N LEU A 87 -4.04 -5.22 13.12
CA LEU A 87 -4.22 -6.03 14.32
C LEU A 87 -2.91 -6.25 15.11
N THR A 88 -2.97 -6.09 16.42
CA THR A 88 -1.81 -6.19 17.31
C THR A 88 -1.11 -7.54 17.20
N GLY A 89 0.20 -7.50 16.97
CA GLY A 89 1.05 -8.69 16.92
C GLY A 89 0.92 -9.51 15.63
N VAL A 90 0.08 -9.06 14.69
CA VAL A 90 -0.09 -9.68 13.39
C VAL A 90 0.89 -9.08 12.39
N THR A 91 1.57 -9.92 11.62
CA THR A 91 2.44 -9.45 10.53
C THR A 91 1.66 -9.40 9.21
N TYR A 92 1.54 -8.20 8.65
CA TYR A 92 1.03 -7.96 7.31
C TYR A 92 2.20 -7.81 6.33
N TYR A 93 2.07 -8.36 5.13
CA TYR A 93 3.02 -8.22 4.04
C TYR A 93 2.42 -7.35 2.94
N TYR A 94 3.19 -6.45 2.34
CA TYR A 94 2.68 -5.55 1.33
C TYR A 94 3.51 -5.51 0.04
N TRP A 95 2.83 -5.12 -1.03
CA TRP A 95 3.38 -4.66 -2.30
C TRP A 95 2.83 -3.26 -2.57
N ALA A 96 3.70 -2.28 -2.70
CA ALA A 96 3.37 -0.89 -2.99
C ALA A 96 3.96 -0.51 -4.35
N ILE A 97 3.15 0.10 -5.22
CA ILE A 97 3.55 0.58 -6.55
C ILE A 97 3.51 2.11 -6.52
N SER A 98 4.57 2.77 -7.00
CA SER A 98 4.64 4.23 -7.04
C SER A 98 3.57 4.84 -7.95
N GLU A 99 3.28 6.12 -7.79
CA GLU A 99 2.54 6.91 -8.79
C GLU A 99 3.26 7.06 -10.11
#